data_AF-A0A8J6L3S7-F1
#
_entry.id   AF-A0A8J6L3S7-F1
#
_cell.length_a   1.000
_cell.length_b   1.000
_cell.length_c   1.000
_cell.angle_alpha   90.00
_cell.angle_beta   90.00
_cell.angle_gamma   90.00
#
_symmetry.space_group_name_H-M   'P 1'
#
loop_
_entity.id
_entity.type
_entity.pdbx_description
1 polymer ?
#
loop_
_entity_poly.entity_id
_entity_poly.type
_entity_poly.pdbx_seq_one_letter_code
_entity_poly.pdbx_strand_id
1 'polypeptide(L)'
;MISSSTKTRKPDDDKKTYDFESSISHALLELEMNSDLKAQLGNSVSPTTAKETEAGDGQKAILILAPVPQQKSFQKIQVWLVHELEKKFSGKHAVFTAQRRFCPSQLRKAVQKKISKSTQKLHPGSCT
;
A
#
# COMPACT_ATOMS: atom_id res chain seq x y z
N MET A 1 -25.18 1.69 -10.57
CA MET A 1 -24.62 2.94 -10.04
C MET A 1 -24.05 2.69 -8.66
N ILE A 2 -22.71 2.55 -8.52
CA ILE A 2 -21.98 2.90 -7.29
C ILE A 2 -20.65 3.49 -7.77
N SER A 3 -20.56 4.82 -7.66
CA SER A 3 -19.34 5.60 -7.79
C SER A 3 -18.73 5.69 -6.41
N SER A 4 -17.44 5.36 -6.28
CA SER A 4 -16.67 5.59 -5.06
C SER A 4 -15.24 5.98 -5.43
N SER A 5 -15.11 7.20 -5.93
CA SER A 5 -13.85 7.94 -5.99
C SER A 5 -13.28 8.10 -4.58
N THR A 6 -12.24 7.33 -4.24
CA THR A 6 -11.47 7.56 -3.01
C THR A 6 -9.97 7.63 -3.30
N LYS A 7 -9.50 8.89 -3.32
CA LYS A 7 -8.13 9.34 -3.10
C LYS A 7 -7.12 9.02 -4.21
N THR A 8 -7.20 9.83 -5.25
CA THR A 8 -6.18 10.10 -6.27
C THR A 8 -4.77 10.14 -5.67
N ARG A 9 -3.96 9.13 -6.00
CA ARG A 9 -2.49 9.25 -6.04
C ARG A 9 -2.16 9.59 -7.51
N LYS A 10 -1.55 10.75 -7.77
CA LYS A 10 -1.00 11.30 -9.05
C LYS A 10 -1.47 10.65 -10.38
N PRO A 11 -2.15 11.40 -11.28
CA PRO A 11 -2.90 10.85 -12.42
C PRO A 11 -2.19 10.90 -13.80
N ASP A 12 -0.86 10.75 -13.89
CA ASP A 12 -0.14 11.07 -15.14
C ASP A 12 0.17 9.87 -16.06
N ASP A 13 -0.10 8.62 -15.64
CA ASP A 13 0.24 7.38 -16.41
C ASP A 13 -0.92 6.34 -16.46
N ASP A 14 -2.17 6.80 -16.31
CA ASP A 14 -3.29 5.95 -15.87
C ASP A 14 -3.79 4.92 -16.89
N LYS A 15 -3.67 5.17 -18.20
CA LYS A 15 -4.27 4.26 -19.21
C LYS A 15 -3.46 2.97 -19.39
N LYS A 16 -2.14 3.10 -19.53
CA LYS A 16 -1.25 1.95 -19.75
C LYS A 16 -1.13 1.08 -18.50
N THR A 17 -1.23 1.69 -17.33
CA THR A 17 -1.22 0.98 -16.05
C THR A 17 -2.54 0.24 -15.80
N TYR A 18 -3.68 0.80 -16.21
CA TYR A 18 -4.99 0.16 -16.06
C TYR A 18 -5.14 -1.17 -16.81
N ASP A 19 -4.69 -1.24 -18.07
CA ASP A 19 -4.75 -2.50 -18.86
C ASP A 19 -3.91 -3.61 -18.21
N PHE A 20 -2.75 -3.23 -17.66
CA PHE A 20 -1.84 -4.15 -16.95
C PHE A 20 -2.42 -4.61 -15.61
N GLU A 21 -3.01 -3.71 -14.84
CA GLU A 21 -3.70 -4.04 -13.57
C GLU A 21 -4.86 -5.01 -13.80
N SER A 22 -5.61 -4.84 -14.89
CA SER A 22 -6.69 -5.76 -15.27
C SER A 22 -6.16 -7.16 -15.59
N SER A 23 -5.05 -7.27 -16.33
CA SER A 23 -4.42 -8.56 -16.64
C SER A 23 -3.94 -9.30 -15.38
N ILE A 24 -3.34 -8.58 -14.43
CA ILE A 24 -2.90 -9.16 -13.14
C ILE A 24 -4.09 -9.58 -12.29
N SER A 25 -5.17 -8.80 -12.30
CA SER A 25 -6.39 -9.12 -11.57
C SER A 25 -7.03 -10.40 -12.08
N HIS A 26 -7.08 -10.59 -13.41
CA HIS A 26 -7.55 -11.82 -14.03
C HIS A 26 -6.67 -13.02 -13.65
N ALA A 27 -5.35 -12.87 -13.72
CA ALA A 27 -4.41 -13.94 -13.35
C ALA A 27 -4.57 -14.36 -11.87
N LEU A 28 -4.78 -13.42 -10.95
CA LEU A 28 -4.99 -13.74 -9.54
C LEU A 28 -6.35 -14.43 -9.29
N LEU A 29 -7.39 -14.07 -10.05
CA LEU A 29 -8.68 -14.75 -9.97
C LEU A 29 -8.57 -16.22 -10.41
N GLU A 30 -7.83 -16.50 -11.50
CA GLU A 30 -7.54 -17.87 -11.93
C GLU A 30 -6.82 -18.67 -10.84
N LEU A 31 -5.90 -18.03 -10.11
CA LEU A 31 -5.17 -18.68 -9.02
C LEU A 31 -6.06 -18.95 -7.80
N GLU A 32 -7.02 -18.07 -7.51
CA GLU A 32 -7.96 -18.26 -6.40
C GLU A 32 -8.93 -19.44 -6.63
N MET A 33 -9.17 -19.81 -7.90
CA MET A 33 -10.00 -20.97 -8.22
C MET A 33 -9.36 -22.31 -7.79
N ASN A 34 -8.08 -22.33 -7.44
CA ASN A 34 -7.41 -23.52 -6.91
C ASN A 34 -7.65 -23.66 -5.39
N SER A 35 -8.22 -24.80 -4.97
CA SER A 35 -8.78 -25.01 -3.61
C SER A 35 -7.77 -24.87 -2.47
N ASP A 36 -6.50 -25.19 -2.70
CA ASP A 36 -5.45 -25.17 -1.67
C ASP A 36 -5.02 -23.75 -1.26
N LEU A 37 -5.26 -22.77 -2.14
CA LEU A 37 -4.85 -21.38 -1.96
C LEU A 37 -5.94 -20.56 -1.28
N LYS A 38 -7.20 -20.91 -1.53
CA LYS A 38 -8.36 -20.24 -0.94
C LYS A 38 -8.39 -20.33 0.58
N ALA A 39 -7.92 -21.43 1.16
CA ALA A 39 -7.88 -21.61 2.63
C ALA A 39 -6.84 -20.71 3.31
N GLN A 40 -5.80 -20.30 2.58
CA GLN A 40 -4.68 -19.52 3.11
C GLN A 40 -4.76 -18.03 2.74
N LEU A 41 -5.43 -17.72 1.63
CA LEU A 41 -5.76 -16.37 1.19
C LEU A 41 -7.09 -15.96 1.84
N GLY A 42 -7.03 -15.18 2.93
CA GLY A 42 -8.23 -14.76 3.65
C GLY A 42 -9.21 -13.97 2.78
N ASN A 43 -10.26 -14.64 2.31
CA ASN A 43 -11.55 -14.24 1.73
C ASN A 43 -11.68 -13.03 0.76
N SER A 44 -10.63 -12.29 0.44
CA SER A 44 -10.66 -11.29 -0.63
C SER A 44 -9.26 -10.88 -1.08
N VAL A 45 -8.74 -11.54 -2.12
CA VAL A 45 -7.53 -11.10 -2.81
C VAL A 45 -7.95 -10.18 -3.95
N SER A 46 -7.96 -8.88 -3.70
CA SER A 46 -7.92 -7.89 -4.77
C SER A 46 -6.62 -7.10 -4.59
N PRO A 47 -5.63 -7.22 -5.51
CA PRO A 47 -4.49 -6.33 -5.47
C PRO A 47 -5.02 -4.89 -5.62
N THR A 48 -4.62 -4.00 -4.72
CA THR A 48 -5.14 -2.62 -4.77
C THR A 48 -4.44 -1.82 -5.85
N THR A 49 -3.23 -2.21 -6.24
CA THR A 49 -2.43 -1.53 -7.28
C THR A 49 -1.35 -2.49 -7.75
N ALA A 50 -1.11 -2.57 -9.06
CA ALA A 50 0.03 -3.27 -9.63
C ALA A 50 0.84 -2.32 -10.52
N LYS A 51 2.16 -2.36 -10.40
CA LYS A 51 3.05 -1.45 -11.12
C LYS A 51 4.16 -2.22 -11.80
N GLU A 52 4.44 -1.89 -13.06
CA GLU A 52 5.67 -2.32 -13.71
C GLU A 52 6.80 -1.38 -13.29
N THR A 53 7.93 -1.96 -12.85
CA THR A 53 9.13 -1.22 -12.44
C THR A 53 10.35 -1.83 -13.08
N GLU A 54 11.33 -1.01 -13.45
CA GLU A 54 12.62 -1.49 -13.93
C GLU A 54 13.51 -1.86 -12.74
N ALA A 55 14.05 -3.08 -12.75
CA ALA A 55 15.15 -3.48 -11.88
C ALA A 55 16.48 -3.03 -12.49
N GLY A 56 17.50 -2.80 -11.67
CA GLY A 56 18.78 -2.18 -12.08
C GLY A 56 19.51 -2.86 -13.25
N ASP A 57 19.16 -4.11 -13.56
CA ASP A 57 19.72 -4.89 -14.66
C ASP A 57 18.94 -4.73 -16.00
N GLY A 58 18.08 -3.72 -16.12
CA GLY A 58 17.22 -3.50 -17.30
C GLY A 58 16.07 -4.50 -17.43
N GLN A 59 15.92 -5.39 -16.46
CA GLN A 59 14.82 -6.34 -16.38
C GLN A 59 13.57 -5.67 -15.77
N LYS A 60 12.42 -5.89 -16.40
CA LYS A 60 11.15 -5.37 -15.89
C LYS A 60 10.59 -6.32 -14.82
N ALA A 61 10.28 -5.76 -13.66
CA ALA A 61 9.67 -6.44 -12.54
C ALA A 61 8.25 -5.93 -12.29
N ILE A 62 7.42 -6.78 -11.71
CA ILE A 62 6.03 -6.53 -11.38
C ILE A 62 5.93 -6.31 -9.88
N LEU A 63 5.47 -5.14 -9.47
CA LEU A 63 5.25 -4.77 -8.08
C LEU A 63 3.76 -4.87 -7.76
N ILE A 64 3.39 -5.81 -6.88
CA ILE A 64 2.00 -6.01 -6.44
C ILE A 64 1.84 -5.44 -5.03
N LEU A 65 0.94 -4.48 -4.87
CA LEU A 65 0.69 -3.81 -3.60
C LEU A 65 -0.49 -4.45 -2.86
N ALA A 66 -0.19 -5.07 -1.72
CA ALA A 66 -1.19 -5.69 -0.84
C ALA A 66 -1.40 -4.87 0.44
N PRO A 67 -2.62 -4.78 0.98
CA PRO A 67 -2.86 -4.22 2.31
C PRO A 67 -2.06 -4.95 3.40
N VAL A 68 -1.49 -4.19 4.35
CA VAL A 68 -0.65 -4.73 5.45
C VAL A 68 -1.32 -5.88 6.23
N PRO A 69 -2.64 -5.86 6.54
CA PRO A 69 -3.27 -6.97 7.24
C PRO A 69 -3.17 -8.31 6.52
N GLN A 70 -3.21 -8.29 5.18
CA GLN A 70 -3.18 -9.49 4.34
C GLN A 70 -1.75 -9.94 3.99
N GLN A 71 -0.74 -9.13 4.28
CA GLN A 71 0.64 -9.44 3.89
C GLN A 71 1.18 -10.72 4.56
N LYS A 72 0.77 -11.01 5.80
CA LYS A 72 1.21 -12.21 6.52
C LYS A 72 0.71 -13.51 5.88
N SER A 73 -0.50 -13.51 5.32
CA SER A 73 -1.02 -14.66 4.57
C SER A 73 -0.29 -14.83 3.24
N PHE A 74 -0.02 -13.72 2.52
CA PHE A 74 0.73 -13.76 1.27
C PHE A 74 2.15 -14.29 1.46
N GLN A 75 2.82 -13.93 2.56
CA GLN A 75 4.18 -14.41 2.86
C GLN A 75 4.27 -15.93 2.99
N LYS A 76 3.23 -16.61 3.50
CA LYS A 76 3.24 -18.08 3.65
C LYS A 76 3.24 -18.80 2.30
N ILE A 77 2.53 -18.25 1.32
CA ILE A 77 2.34 -18.83 -0.03
C ILE A 77 3.26 -18.17 -1.05
N GLN A 78 4.09 -17.20 -0.63
CA GLN A 78 4.77 -16.27 -1.52
C GLN A 78 5.59 -16.96 -2.60
N VAL A 79 6.34 -18.00 -2.24
CA VAL A 79 7.19 -18.74 -3.18
C VAL A 79 6.38 -19.31 -4.35
N TRP A 80 5.23 -19.92 -4.04
CA TRP A 80 4.36 -20.51 -5.04
C TRP A 80 3.68 -19.44 -5.91
N LEU A 81 3.14 -18.39 -5.29
CA LEU A 81 2.47 -17.29 -6.00
C LEU A 81 3.42 -16.54 -6.95
N VAL A 82 4.67 -16.34 -6.54
CA VAL A 82 5.68 -15.67 -7.36
C VAL A 82 6.00 -16.52 -8.59
N HIS A 83 6.22 -17.82 -8.43
CA HIS A 83 6.50 -18.72 -9.57
C HIS A 83 5.33 -18.79 -10.56
N GLU A 84 4.09 -18.86 -10.06
CA GLU A 84 2.93 -19.00 -10.95
C GLU A 84 2.68 -17.71 -11.74
N LEU A 85 2.91 -16.55 -11.13
CA LEU A 85 2.88 -15.26 -11.81
C LEU A 85 4.04 -15.09 -12.79
N GLU A 86 5.26 -15.49 -12.43
CA GLU A 86 6.42 -15.46 -13.33
C GLU A 86 6.20 -16.30 -14.60
N LYS A 87 5.58 -17.47 -14.45
CA LYS A 87 5.20 -18.33 -15.57
C LYS A 87 4.19 -17.65 -16.50
N LYS A 88 3.25 -16.88 -15.97
CA LYS A 88 2.22 -16.16 -16.74
C LYS A 88 2.77 -14.89 -17.41
N PHE A 89 3.73 -14.21 -16.78
CA PHE A 89 4.28 -12.93 -17.23
C PHE A 89 5.66 -13.05 -17.89
N SER A 90 5.89 -14.14 -18.64
CA SER A 90 7.09 -14.33 -19.47
C SER A 90 8.41 -14.21 -18.72
N GLY A 91 8.46 -14.67 -17.47
CA GLY A 91 9.67 -14.65 -16.64
C GLY A 91 10.01 -13.29 -16.03
N LYS A 92 9.09 -12.32 -16.06
CA LYS A 92 9.24 -11.07 -15.30
C LYS A 92 9.10 -11.34 -13.80
N HIS A 93 10.10 -10.95 -13.01
CA HIS A 93 10.05 -11.13 -11.55
C HIS A 93 8.86 -10.42 -10.92
N ALA A 94 8.11 -11.12 -10.07
CA ALA A 94 6.97 -10.58 -9.34
C ALA A 94 7.32 -10.39 -7.85
N VAL A 95 7.07 -9.19 -7.31
CA VAL A 95 7.37 -8.84 -5.93
C VAL A 95 6.13 -8.30 -5.22
N PHE A 96 5.78 -8.94 -4.11
CA PHE A 96 4.70 -8.50 -3.24
C PHE A 96 5.21 -7.50 -2.19
N THR A 97 4.62 -6.31 -2.15
CA THR A 97 4.96 -5.25 -1.19
C THR A 97 3.72 -4.75 -0.46
N ALA A 98 3.88 -4.35 0.80
CA ALA A 98 2.78 -3.76 1.56
C ALA A 98 2.47 -2.33 1.13
N GLN A 99 1.19 -2.02 0.97
CA GLN A 99 0.72 -0.65 0.84
C GLN A 99 0.65 0.00 2.24
N ARG A 100 1.74 0.66 2.66
CA ARG A 100 1.76 1.46 3.89
C ARG A 100 1.34 2.90 3.62
N ARG A 101 0.47 3.45 4.47
CA ARG A 101 0.17 4.88 4.50
C ARG A 101 1.10 5.54 5.53
N PHE A 102 1.95 6.43 5.06
CA PHE A 102 2.76 7.25 5.95
C PHE A 102 1.87 8.33 6.58
N CYS A 103 1.76 8.34 7.90
CA CYS A 103 1.17 9.47 8.60
C CYS A 103 2.25 10.56 8.65
N PRO A 104 2.03 11.76 8.07
CA PRO A 104 2.99 12.84 8.21
C PRO A 104 3.13 13.15 9.71
N SER A 105 4.36 13.01 10.21
CA SER A 105 4.72 13.31 11.60
C SER A 105 4.05 14.59 12.07
N GLN A 106 3.24 14.52 13.13
CA GLN A 106 2.53 15.67 13.72
C GLN A 106 3.47 16.60 14.52
N LEU A 107 4.77 16.63 14.22
CA LEU A 107 5.79 17.22 15.10
C LEU A 107 5.81 18.76 15.15
N ARG A 108 4.91 19.51 14.49
CA ARG A 108 5.03 20.98 14.44
C ARG A 108 3.77 21.82 14.72
N LYS A 109 2.72 21.25 15.32
CA LYS A 109 1.51 22.05 15.64
C LYS A 109 1.06 22.05 17.10
N ALA A 110 1.65 21.22 17.97
CA ALA A 110 1.24 21.16 19.38
C ALA A 110 1.96 22.17 20.30
N VAL A 111 3.10 22.74 19.90
CA VAL A 111 3.93 23.60 20.79
C VAL A 111 3.42 25.04 20.87
N GLN A 112 2.68 25.56 19.87
CA GLN A 112 2.26 26.98 19.88
C GLN A 112 0.99 27.29 20.68
N LYS A 113 0.27 26.29 21.23
CA LYS A 113 -1.02 26.53 21.91
C LYS A 113 -0.96 26.56 23.44
N LYS A 114 0.23 26.68 24.04
CA LYS A 114 0.41 26.70 25.51
C LYS A 114 1.05 27.98 26.09
N ILE A 115 1.47 28.95 25.28
CA ILE A 115 2.11 30.18 25.80
C ILE A 115 1.09 31.25 26.22
N SER A 116 -0.17 31.19 25.79
CA SER A 116 -1.17 32.25 26.07
C SER A 116 -2.03 32.08 27.34
N LYS A 117 -1.70 31.15 28.26
CA LYS A 117 -2.50 30.93 29.49
C LYS A 117 -1.73 31.06 30.81
N SER A 118 -0.53 31.62 30.79
CA SER A 118 0.30 31.81 31.99
C SER A 118 0.58 33.29 32.26
N THR A 119 -0.46 34.11 32.36
CA THR A 119 -0.38 35.36 33.14
C THR A 119 -0.76 35.00 34.58
N GLN A 120 0.10 34.23 35.25
CA GLN A 120 -0.01 34.03 36.68
C GLN A 120 0.47 35.30 37.37
N LYS A 121 -0.34 35.71 38.35
CA LYS A 121 -0.23 36.88 39.20
C LYS A 121 1.20 37.20 39.61
N LEU A 122 1.68 38.39 39.24
CA LEU A 122 2.75 39.07 39.96
C LEU A 122 2.08 39.96 41.02
N HIS A 123 2.16 39.56 42.30
CA HIS A 123 2.09 40.54 43.38
C HIS A 123 3.52 41.02 43.63
N PRO A 124 3.86 42.29 43.32
CA PRO A 124 5.09 42.86 43.83
C PRO A 124 4.92 43.12 45.32
N GLY A 125 5.74 42.46 46.15
CA GLY A 125 5.93 42.88 47.52
C GLY A 125 6.37 44.33 47.54
N SER A 126 5.60 45.19 48.20
CA SER A 126 6.08 46.52 48.59
C SER A 126 6.77 46.37 49.94
N CYS A 127 8.09 46.55 49.92
CA CYS A 127 8.86 46.94 51.08
C CYS A 127 8.24 48.18 51.72
N THR A 128 7.80 48.09 52.98
CA THR A 128 7.88 49.10 54.05
C THR A 128 7.52 48.42 55.37
#